data_AF-A0A917WD78-F1
#
_entry.id   AF-A0A917WD78-F1
#
_cell.length_a   1.000
_cell.length_b   1.000
_cell.length_c   1.000
_cell.angle_alpha   90.00
_cell.angle_beta   90.00
_cell.angle_gamma   90.00
#
_symmetry.space_group_name_H-M   'P 1'
#
loop_
_entity.id
_entity.type
_entity.pdbx_description
1 polymer ?
#
loop_
_entity_poly.entity_id
_entity_poly.type
_entity_poly.pdbx_seq_one_letter_code
_entity_poly.pdbx_strand_id
1 'polypeptide(L)'
;MDPVDASPRRVRYVTANWQAGADGSDGRFSFLVVTDDEERHVLTVSAAAATALVELCRAGSVLLWDAQDRTLIVANLVGEWLSPS
;
A
#
# COMPACT_ATOMS: atom_id res chain seq x y z
N MET A 1 19.10 17.09 16.86
CA MET A 1 18.05 16.16 16.39
C MET A 1 17.84 16.52 14.94
N ASP A 2 18.44 15.74 14.03
CA ASP A 2 18.20 15.94 12.61
C ASP A 2 16.70 15.78 12.34
N PRO A 3 16.10 16.57 11.42
CA PRO A 3 14.77 16.25 10.98
C PRO A 3 14.81 14.83 10.44
N VAL A 4 13.96 13.96 11.00
CA VAL A 4 13.66 12.67 10.37
C VAL A 4 13.33 13.01 8.93
N ASP A 5 14.14 12.52 8.00
CA ASP A 5 14.02 12.84 6.58
C ASP A 5 12.59 12.48 6.13
N ALA A 6 11.76 13.50 5.98
CA ALA A 6 10.31 13.41 5.78
C ALA A 6 9.93 12.94 4.36
N SER A 7 10.93 12.55 3.57
CA SER A 7 10.72 12.09 2.21
C SER A 7 10.04 10.71 2.23
N PRO A 8 8.95 10.51 1.45
CA PRO A 8 8.31 9.20 1.32
C PRO A 8 9.32 8.13 0.95
N ARG A 9 9.29 7.00 1.67
CA ARG A 9 10.22 5.89 1.50
C ARG A 9 9.67 4.87 0.54
N ARG A 10 10.50 4.32 -0.34
CA ARG A 10 10.06 3.24 -1.22
C ARG A 10 9.68 2.01 -0.41
N VAL A 11 8.57 1.39 -0.81
CA VAL A 11 8.11 0.13 -0.24
C VAL A 11 8.90 -1.02 -0.86
N ARG A 12 9.52 -1.82 0.00
CA ARG A 12 10.30 -3.00 -0.38
C ARG A 12 9.39 -4.22 -0.60
N TYR A 13 8.44 -4.44 0.31
CA TYR A 13 7.43 -5.48 0.18
C TYR A 13 6.21 -5.17 1.05
N VAL A 14 5.09 -5.80 0.70
CA VAL A 14 3.83 -5.74 1.44
C VAL A 14 3.39 -7.15 1.76
N THR A 15 3.02 -7.39 3.02
CA THR A 15 2.40 -8.65 3.46
C THR A 15 0.98 -8.38 3.91
N ALA A 16 0.03 -9.23 3.54
CA ALA A 16 -1.36 -9.12 3.97
C ALA A 16 -1.72 -10.28 4.89
N ASN A 17 -2.32 -9.96 6.04
CA ASN A 17 -2.99 -10.92 6.91
C ASN A 17 -4.49 -10.73 6.76
N TRP A 18 -5.22 -11.83 6.56
CA TRP A 18 -6.68 -11.84 6.62
C TRP A 18 -7.14 -12.53 7.88
N GLN A 19 -8.03 -11.87 8.62
CA GLN A 19 -8.72 -12.43 9.76
C GLN A 19 -10.19 -12.62 9.38
N ALA A 20 -10.67 -13.85 9.51
CA ALA A 20 -12.07 -14.17 9.28
C ALA A 20 -12.96 -13.40 10.28
N GLY A 21 -14.09 -12.88 9.78
CA GLY A 21 -15.15 -12.36 10.62
C GLY A 21 -16.19 -13.44 10.92
N ALA A 22 -17.37 -13.01 11.39
CA ALA A 22 -18.53 -13.89 11.47
C ALA A 22 -19.00 -14.30 10.05
N ASP A 23 -19.73 -15.41 9.96
CA ASP A 23 -20.29 -15.89 8.69
C ASP A 23 -21.14 -14.78 8.03
N GLY A 24 -20.87 -14.53 6.75
CA GLY A 24 -21.51 -13.46 5.97
C GLY A 24 -20.90 -12.07 6.10
N SER A 25 -19.77 -11.92 6.81
CA SER A 25 -18.99 -10.67 6.86
C SER A 25 -17.69 -10.76 6.06
N ASP A 26 -17.17 -9.60 5.64
CA ASP A 26 -15.95 -9.52 4.81
C ASP A 26 -14.64 -9.90 5.56
N GLY A 27 -14.72 -10.07 6.88
CA GLY A 27 -13.55 -10.18 7.75
C GLY A 27 -12.75 -8.88 7.80
N ARG A 28 -11.45 -8.98 8.10
CA ARG A 28 -10.57 -7.81 8.20
C ARG A 28 -9.19 -8.12 7.62
N PHE A 29 -8.69 -7.20 6.80
CA PHE A 29 -7.30 -7.23 6.37
C PHE A 29 -6.43 -6.30 7.21
N SER A 30 -5.24 -6.80 7.54
CA SER A 30 -4.13 -5.99 8.04
C SER A 30 -2.94 -6.16 7.11
N PHE A 31 -2.45 -5.06 6.58
CA PHE A 31 -1.27 -5.02 5.72
C PHE A 31 -0.06 -4.56 6.51
N LEU A 32 1.04 -5.28 6.38
CA LEU A 32 2.36 -4.88 6.82
C LEU A 32 3.10 -4.32 5.60
N VAL A 33 3.36 -3.01 5.62
CA VAL A 33 4.21 -2.32 4.65
C VAL A 33 5.61 -2.24 5.23
N VAL A 34 6.60 -2.74 4.48
CA VAL A 34 8.01 -2.62 4.86
C VAL A 34 8.72 -1.75 3.83
N THR A 35 9.36 -0.70 4.30
CA THR A 35 10.10 0.27 3.47
C THR A 35 11.56 -0.17 3.27
N ASP A 36 12.27 0.49 2.35
CA ASP A 36 13.66 0.15 2.01
C ASP A 36 14.65 0.39 3.17
N ASP A 37 14.31 1.26 4.13
CA ASP A 37 15.02 1.45 5.40
C ASP A 37 14.58 0.47 6.50
N GLU A 38 13.85 -0.57 6.12
CA GLU A 38 13.37 -1.67 6.98
C GLU A 38 12.36 -1.27 8.07
N GLU A 39 11.85 -0.03 8.03
CA GLU A 39 10.73 0.37 8.87
C GLU A 39 9.46 -0.42 8.52
N ARG A 40 8.64 -0.64 9.53
CA ARG A 40 7.47 -1.52 9.48
C ARG A 40 6.22 -0.74 9.87
N HIS A 41 5.25 -0.69 8.97
CA HIS A 41 3.99 0.02 9.18
C HIS A 41 2.81 -0.92 9.00
N VAL A 42 1.95 -0.98 10.01
CA VAL A 42 0.74 -1.81 9.98
C VAL A 42 -0.45 -0.95 9.64
N LEU A 43 -1.18 -1.36 8.61
CA LEU A 43 -2.36 -0.70 8.09
C LEU A 43 -3.56 -1.62 8.19
N THR A 44 -4.61 -1.17 8.87
CA THR A 44 -5.93 -1.81 8.77
C THR A 44 -6.72 -1.06 7.71
N VAL A 45 -7.21 -1.77 6.72
CA VAL A 45 -7.93 -1.19 5.57
C VAL A 45 -9.27 -1.89 5.38
N SER A 46 -10.20 -1.22 4.69
CA SER A 46 -11.45 -1.85 4.27
C SER A 46 -11.20 -2.93 3.21
N ALA A 47 -12.16 -3.83 2.99
CA ALA A 47 -12.05 -4.87 1.96
C ALA A 47 -11.86 -4.29 0.54
N ALA A 48 -12.53 -3.17 0.24
CA ALA A 48 -12.37 -2.46 -1.04
C ALA A 48 -10.94 -1.93 -1.21
N ALA A 49 -10.40 -1.28 -0.18
CA ALA A 49 -9.02 -0.77 -0.21
C ALA A 49 -7.99 -1.91 -0.25
N ALA A 50 -8.24 -3.03 0.45
CA ALA A 50 -7.41 -4.23 0.38
C ALA A 50 -7.33 -4.76 -1.06
N THR A 51 -8.47 -4.85 -1.75
CA THR A 51 -8.55 -5.31 -3.14
C THR A 51 -7.73 -4.39 -4.05
N ALA A 52 -7.90 -3.07 -3.93
CA ALA A 52 -7.12 -2.11 -4.71
C ALA A 52 -5.61 -2.24 -4.47
N LEU A 53 -5.19 -2.38 -3.21
CA LEU A 53 -3.78 -2.53 -2.86
C LEU A 53 -3.18 -3.82 -3.43
N VAL A 54 -3.92 -4.94 -3.38
CA VAL A 54 -3.49 -6.21 -3.98
C VAL A 54 -3.29 -6.04 -5.49
N GLU A 55 -4.20 -5.38 -6.18
CA GLU A 55 -4.06 -5.16 -7.64
C GLU A 55 -2.87 -4.27 -7.99
N LEU A 56 -2.61 -3.20 -7.21
CA LEU A 56 -1.42 -2.37 -7.38
C LEU A 56 -0.12 -3.19 -7.21
N CYS A 57 -0.08 -4.08 -6.21
CA CYS A 57 1.05 -4.99 -6.02
C CYS A 57 1.18 -5.99 -7.18
N ARG A 58 0.06 -6.56 -7.67
CA ARG A 58 0.05 -7.50 -8.81
C ARG A 58 0.49 -6.83 -10.11
N ALA A 59 0.13 -5.56 -10.31
CA ALA A 59 0.56 -4.76 -11.45
C ALA A 59 2.05 -4.36 -11.39
N GLY A 60 2.75 -4.68 -10.30
CA GLY A 60 4.16 -4.31 -10.12
C GLY A 60 4.37 -2.80 -9.96
N SER A 61 3.35 -2.07 -9.48
CA SER A 61 3.45 -0.63 -9.26
C SER A 61 4.52 -0.30 -8.22
N VAL A 62 5.25 0.79 -8.44
CA VAL A 62 6.18 1.32 -7.43
C VAL A 62 5.35 2.02 -6.36
N LEU A 63 5.50 1.61 -5.11
CA LEU A 63 4.81 2.21 -3.98
C LEU A 63 5.82 2.98 -3.10
N LEU A 64 5.44 4.15 -2.62
CA LEU A 64 6.13 4.89 -1.58
C LEU A 64 5.23 5.01 -0.35
N TRP A 65 5.83 5.08 0.82
CA TRP A 65 5.16 5.27 2.10
C TRP A 65 5.63 6.57 2.74
N ASP A 66 4.70 7.48 2.94
CA ASP A 66 4.87 8.65 3.80
C ASP A 66 4.43 8.29 5.22
N ALA A 67 5.38 8.15 6.12
CA ALA A 67 5.10 7.80 7.51
C ALA A 67 4.49 8.96 8.31
N GLN A 68 4.79 10.22 7.94
CA GLN A 68 4.31 11.40 8.64
C GLN A 68 2.81 11.57 8.42
N ASP A 69 2.39 11.52 7.16
CA ASP A 69 0.99 11.71 6.77
C ASP A 69 0.23 10.38 6.66
N ARG A 70 0.91 9.25 6.95
CA ARG A 70 0.39 7.88 6.83
C ARG A 70 -0.24 7.61 5.46
N THR A 71 0.47 8.00 4.42
CA THR A 71 -0.03 7.97 3.04
C THR A 71 0.77 6.97 2.20
N LEU A 72 0.07 6.07 1.50
CA LEU A 72 0.66 5.22 0.49
C LEU A 72 0.52 5.90 -0.88
N ILE A 73 1.65 6.13 -1.54
CA ILE A 73 1.74 6.83 -2.82
C ILE A 73 2.03 5.81 -3.91
N VAL A 74 1.21 5.80 -4.95
CA VAL A 74 1.49 5.01 -6.16
C VAL A 74 2.34 5.86 -7.09
N ALA A 75 3.61 5.49 -7.23
CA ALA A 75 4.58 6.21 -8.06
C ALA A 75 4.62 5.64 -9.47
N ASN A 76 5.14 6.45 -10.40
CA ASN A 76 5.41 6.07 -11.79
C ASN A 76 4.18 5.54 -12.55
N LEU A 77 2.99 6.03 -12.22
CA LEU A 77 1.81 5.80 -13.05
C LEU A 77 2.02 6.47 -14.41
N VAL A 78 2.36 5.67 -15.42
CA VAL A 78 2.38 6.04 -16.83
C VAL A 78 1.15 5.41 -17.49
N GLY A 79 0.41 6.20 -18.27
CA GLY A 79 -0.74 5.71 -19.02
C GLY A 79 -0.39 5.42 -20.47
N GLU A 80 -1.08 4.46 -21.09
CA GLU A 80 -1.19 4.44 -22.55
C GLU A 80 -2.25 5.46 -22.96
N TRP A 81 -1.91 6.31 -23.94
CA TRP A 81 -2.90 7.16 -24.56
C TRP A 81 -3.80 6.28 -25.44
N LEU A 82 -5.03 6.04 -24.99
CA LEU A 82 -6.04 5.38 -25.82
C LEU A 82 -6.44 6.35 -26.95
N SER A 83 -5.97 6.10 -28.17
CA SER A 83 -6.48 6.80 -29.35
C SER A 83 -7.94 6.45 -29.53
N PRO A 84 -8.87 7.43 -29.51
CA PRO A 84 -10.28 7.15 -29.76
C PRO A 84 -10.46 6.62 -31.19
N SER A 85 -11.20 5.51 -31.31
CA SER A 85 -11.65 4.92 -32.57
C SER A 85 -12.81 5.70 -33.18
#